data_AF-A0A0S4KLX9-F1
#
_entry.id   AF-A0A0S4KLX9-F1
#
_cell.length_a   1.000
_cell.length_b   1.000
_cell.length_c   1.000
_cell.angle_alpha   90.00
_cell.angle_beta   90.00
_cell.angle_gamma   90.00
#
_symmetry.space_group_name_H-M   'P 1'
#
loop_
_entity.id
_entity.type
_entity.pdbx_description
1 polymer ?
#
loop_
_entity_poly.entity_id
_entity_poly.type
_entity_poly.pdbx_seq_one_letter_code
_entity_poly.pdbx_strand_id
1 'polypeptide(L)'
;MGKVRMFLVTVAISGLLVGSLAGHSLAGEGGHVKETIKHAKEGISHVKEAIQHLEEAVKNSVESHAKEALEHAKESLKHAEESLAHAEQAHQHKAKGKAK
;
A
#
# COMPACT_ATOMS: atom_id res chain seq x y z
N MET A 1 -4.76 -56.09 -11.85
CA MET A 1 -4.35 -54.78 -12.45
C MET A 1 -5.14 -53.58 -11.90
N GLY A 2 -6.44 -53.71 -11.58
CA GLY A 2 -7.24 -52.60 -11.05
C GLY A 2 -6.79 -52.07 -9.68
N LYS A 3 -6.43 -52.95 -8.75
CA LYS A 3 -6.02 -52.56 -7.38
C LYS A 3 -4.71 -51.75 -7.33
N VAL A 4 -3.74 -52.07 -8.19
CA VAL A 4 -2.44 -51.38 -8.28
C VAL A 4 -2.58 -50.00 -8.92
N ARG A 5 -3.42 -49.89 -9.97
CA ARG A 5 -3.74 -48.60 -10.61
C ARG A 5 -4.49 -47.66 -9.68
N MET A 6 -5.45 -48.19 -8.92
CA MET A 6 -6.19 -47.42 -7.93
C MET A 6 -5.28 -46.89 -6.80
N PHE A 7 -4.32 -47.70 -6.35
CA PHE A 7 -3.35 -47.30 -5.34
C PHE A 7 -2.37 -46.21 -5.82
N LEU A 8 -1.90 -46.31 -7.07
CA LEU A 8 -1.02 -45.31 -7.67
C LEU A 8 -1.73 -43.96 -7.89
N VAL A 9 -3.01 -43.97 -8.27
CA VAL A 9 -3.81 -42.75 -8.43
C VAL A 9 -4.07 -42.07 -7.08
N THR A 10 -4.36 -42.83 -6.02
CA THR A 10 -4.53 -42.25 -4.67
C THR A 10 -3.24 -41.63 -4.13
N VAL A 11 -2.08 -42.27 -4.34
CA VAL A 11 -0.79 -41.72 -3.90
C VAL A 11 -0.41 -40.46 -4.69
N ALA A 12 -0.71 -40.40 -5.99
CA ALA A 12 -0.47 -39.22 -6.81
C ALA A 12 -1.36 -38.02 -6.42
N ILE A 13 -2.63 -38.26 -6.06
CA ILE A 13 -3.54 -37.21 -5.59
C ILE A 13 -3.15 -36.71 -4.19
N SER A 14 -2.67 -37.60 -3.32
CA SER A 14 -2.14 -37.20 -2.00
C SER A 14 -0.80 -36.43 -2.10
N GLY A 15 0.07 -36.76 -3.06
CA GLY A 15 1.30 -36.00 -3.31
C GLY A 15 1.05 -34.56 -3.78
N LEU A 16 -0.03 -34.34 -4.53
CA LEU A 16 -0.45 -33.01 -5.00
C LEU A 16 -1.01 -32.12 -3.88
N LEU A 17 -1.61 -32.71 -2.83
CA LEU A 17 -2.11 -31.98 -1.67
C LEU A 17 -1.02 -31.62 -0.64
N VAL A 18 0.10 -32.34 -0.62
CA VAL A 18 1.23 -32.05 0.28
C VAL A 18 2.12 -30.92 -0.26
N GLY A 19 2.22 -30.77 -1.59
CA GLY A 19 2.98 -29.69 -2.24
C GLY A 19 2.32 -28.30 -2.17
N SER A 20 1.01 -28.22 -1.91
CA SER A 20 0.27 -26.96 -1.87
C SER A 20 0.33 -26.21 -0.53
N LEU A 21 0.83 -26.85 0.55
CA LEU A 21 0.82 -26.22 1.88
C LEU A 21 2.08 -25.38 2.18
N ALA A 22 3.19 -25.59 1.45
CA ALA A 22 4.47 -24.93 1.74
C ALA A 22 4.76 -23.67 0.89
N GLY A 23 3.85 -23.29 -0.02
CA GLY A 23 4.12 -22.27 -1.04
C GLY A 23 3.45 -20.90 -0.85
N HIS A 24 2.81 -20.62 0.28
CA HIS A 24 2.27 -19.28 0.54
C HIS A 24 3.39 -18.37 1.07
N SER A 25 4.32 -17.97 0.20
CA SER A 25 5.13 -16.77 0.45
C SER A 25 4.24 -15.54 0.29
N LEU A 26 3.31 -15.38 1.24
CA LEU A 26 2.64 -14.11 1.44
C LEU A 26 3.72 -13.19 1.97
N ALA A 27 4.08 -12.19 1.17
CA ALA A 27 5.07 -11.18 1.51
C ALA A 27 4.91 -10.74 2.98
N GLY A 28 6.03 -10.74 3.71
CA GLY A 28 6.09 -10.66 5.17
C GLY A 28 5.01 -9.76 5.79
N GLU A 29 4.28 -10.35 6.74
CA GLU A 29 3.03 -9.85 7.31
C GLU A 29 3.15 -8.41 7.86
N GLY A 30 2.95 -7.41 6.99
CA GLY A 30 2.98 -5.97 7.34
C GLY A 30 4.12 -5.14 6.73
N GLY A 31 5.09 -5.75 6.03
CA GLY A 31 6.21 -5.04 5.42
C GLY A 31 5.78 -3.99 4.40
N HIS A 32 4.86 -4.35 3.49
CA HIS A 32 4.34 -3.43 2.47
C HIS A 32 3.57 -2.24 3.05
N VAL A 33 2.86 -2.42 4.17
CA VAL A 33 2.11 -1.32 4.82
C VAL A 33 3.08 -0.31 5.44
N LYS A 34 4.14 -0.79 6.11
CA LYS A 34 5.16 0.09 6.69
C LYS A 34 5.90 0.90 5.62
N GLU A 35 6.26 0.27 4.49
CA GLU A 35 6.89 0.97 3.38
C GLU A 35 5.92 1.96 2.72
N THR A 36 4.64 1.60 2.58
CA THR A 36 3.60 2.50 2.08
C THR A 36 3.46 3.75 2.97
N ILE A 37 3.44 3.58 4.29
CA ILE A 37 3.40 4.71 5.24
C ILE A 37 4.64 5.60 5.10
N LYS A 38 5.82 5.00 4.94
CA LYS A 38 7.07 5.74 4.73
C LYS A 38 7.02 6.57 3.44
N HIS A 39 6.68 5.94 2.31
CA HIS A 39 6.55 6.65 1.04
C HIS A 39 5.45 7.72 1.06
N ALA A 40 4.34 7.49 1.76
CA ALA A 40 3.31 8.50 1.92
C ALA A 40 3.84 9.75 2.67
N LYS A 41 4.67 9.56 3.70
CA LYS A 41 5.33 10.68 4.43
C LYS A 41 6.32 11.44 3.55
N GLU A 42 7.11 10.73 2.75
CA GLU A 42 8.02 11.34 1.77
C GLU A 42 7.24 12.13 0.70
N GLY A 43 6.17 11.55 0.16
CA GLY A 43 5.28 12.22 -0.79
C GLY A 43 4.65 13.50 -0.23
N ILE A 44 4.18 13.48 1.02
CA ILE A 44 3.68 14.67 1.72
C ILE A 44 4.75 15.75 1.82
N SER A 45 6.01 15.38 2.09
CA SER A 45 7.13 16.32 2.14
C SER A 45 7.32 17.02 0.78
N HIS A 46 7.35 16.25 -0.31
CA HIS A 46 7.50 16.83 -1.65
C HIS A 46 6.33 17.74 -2.03
N VAL A 47 5.09 17.39 -1.65
CA VAL A 47 3.93 18.27 -1.90
C VAL A 47 4.06 19.58 -1.11
N LYS A 48 4.55 19.54 0.13
CA LYS A 48 4.81 20.75 0.92
C LYS A 48 5.88 21.65 0.28
N GLU A 49 6.96 21.07 -0.25
CA GLU A 49 7.98 21.81 -1.01
C GLU A 49 7.40 22.41 -2.30
N ALA A 50 6.59 21.66 -3.04
CA ALA A 50 5.90 22.17 -4.23
C ALA A 50 4.97 23.35 -3.89
N ILE A 51 4.24 23.28 -2.77
CA ILE A 51 3.40 24.38 -2.28
C ILE A 51 4.26 25.61 -1.99
N GLN A 52 5.42 25.47 -1.33
CA GLN A 52 6.32 26.61 -1.06
C GLN A 52 6.78 27.29 -2.36
N HIS A 53 7.18 26.51 -3.37
CA HIS A 53 7.55 27.08 -4.67
C HIS A 53 6.38 27.75 -5.38
N LEU A 54 5.18 27.19 -5.28
CA LEU A 54 3.97 27.80 -5.83
C LEU A 54 3.61 29.10 -5.11
N GLU A 55 3.75 29.14 -3.79
CA GLU A 55 3.56 30.35 -2.97
C GLU A 55 4.51 31.48 -3.38
N GLU A 56 5.79 31.16 -3.63
CA GLU A 56 6.76 32.11 -4.16
C GLU A 56 6.38 32.59 -5.58
N ALA A 57 5.93 31.67 -6.45
CA ALA A 57 5.52 31.99 -7.80
C ALA A 57 4.27 32.89 -7.84
N VAL A 58 3.29 32.68 -6.95
CA VAL A 58 2.07 33.51 -6.92
C VAL A 58 2.28 34.87 -6.25
N LYS A 59 3.29 35.02 -5.39
CA LYS A 59 3.51 36.24 -4.58
C LYS A 59 3.58 37.53 -5.41
N ASN A 60 4.14 37.46 -6.61
CA ASN A 60 4.26 38.59 -7.54
C ASN A 60 3.51 38.35 -8.87
N SER A 61 2.68 37.30 -8.95
CA SER A 61 2.03 36.91 -10.19
C SER A 61 0.53 37.20 -10.16
N VAL A 62 0.03 37.76 -11.26
CA VAL A 62 -1.41 37.92 -11.54
C VAL A 62 -1.97 36.75 -12.35
N GLU A 63 -1.13 35.76 -12.69
CA GLU A 63 -1.54 34.55 -13.43
C GLU A 63 -2.54 33.73 -12.62
N SER A 64 -3.72 33.55 -13.20
CA SER A 64 -4.79 32.74 -12.61
C SER A 64 -4.37 31.27 -12.44
N HIS A 65 -3.61 30.73 -13.39
CA HIS A 65 -3.15 29.34 -13.36
C HIS A 65 -2.17 29.05 -12.22
N ALA A 66 -1.35 30.02 -11.81
CA ALA A 66 -0.44 29.82 -10.69
C ALA A 66 -1.20 29.69 -9.35
N LYS A 67 -2.28 30.47 -9.18
CA LYS A 67 -3.16 30.37 -8.01
C LYS A 67 -3.96 29.07 -8.00
N GLU A 68 -4.47 28.66 -9.15
CA GLU A 68 -5.19 27.39 -9.32
C GLU A 68 -4.27 26.19 -9.02
N ALA A 69 -3.03 26.21 -9.52
CA ALA A 69 -2.03 25.19 -9.21
C ALA A 69 -1.73 25.11 -7.70
N LEU A 70 -1.63 26.26 -7.01
CA LEU A 70 -1.47 26.31 -5.56
C LEU A 70 -2.66 25.68 -4.82
N GLU A 71 -3.89 25.96 -5.24
CA GLU A 71 -5.09 25.36 -4.65
C GLU A 71 -5.13 23.84 -4.88
N HIS A 72 -4.88 23.37 -6.10
CA HIS A 72 -4.79 21.93 -6.39
C HIS A 72 -3.67 21.24 -5.58
N ALA A 73 -2.54 21.91 -5.35
CA ALA A 73 -1.47 21.37 -4.52
C ALA A 73 -1.89 21.22 -3.05
N LYS A 74 -2.62 22.20 -2.50
CA LYS A 74 -3.19 22.12 -1.14
C LYS A 74 -4.24 21.03 -1.01
N GLU A 75 -5.12 20.87 -2.00
CA GLU A 75 -6.09 19.78 -2.04
C GLU A 75 -5.41 18.41 -2.12
N SER A 76 -4.36 18.30 -2.94
CA SER A 76 -3.54 17.09 -3.05
C SER A 76 -2.87 16.74 -1.72
N LEU A 77 -2.37 17.75 -0.98
CA LEU A 77 -1.81 17.56 0.36
C LEU A 77 -2.85 16.97 1.31
N LYS A 78 -4.06 17.52 1.33
CA LYS A 78 -5.16 17.03 2.17
C LYS A 78 -5.47 15.55 1.88
N HIS A 79 -5.63 15.18 0.61
CA HIS A 79 -5.89 13.78 0.23
C HIS A 79 -4.72 12.85 0.60
N ALA A 80 -3.48 13.32 0.51
CA ALA A 80 -2.30 12.55 0.92
C ALA A 80 -2.29 12.31 2.44
N GLU A 81 -2.64 13.31 3.24
CA GLU A 81 -2.75 13.20 4.70
C GLU A 81 -3.88 12.26 5.12
N GLU A 82 -5.05 12.32 4.47
CA GLU A 82 -6.16 11.38 4.69
C GLU A 82 -5.76 9.93 4.33
N SER A 83 -5.07 9.74 3.20
CA SER A 83 -4.57 8.44 2.76
C SER A 83 -3.55 7.86 3.74
N LEU A 84 -2.65 8.70 4.28
CA LEU A 84 -1.71 8.31 5.32
C LEU A 84 -2.43 7.88 6.60
N ALA A 85 -3.44 8.62 7.05
CA ALA A 85 -4.23 8.27 8.22
C ALA A 85 -4.90 6.89 8.07
N HIS A 86 -5.46 6.60 6.90
CA HIS A 86 -6.02 5.28 6.60
C HIS A 86 -4.98 4.17 6.59
N ALA A 87 -3.79 4.41 6.02
CA ALA A 87 -2.70 3.44 6.05
C ALA A 87 -2.24 3.13 7.48
N GLU A 88 -2.12 4.15 8.34
CA GLU A 88 -1.78 4.01 9.75
C GLU A 88 -2.87 3.25 10.53
N GLN A 89 -4.16 3.54 10.28
CA GLN A 89 -5.28 2.76 10.85
C GLN A 89 -5.22 1.29 10.42
N ALA A 90 -5.04 1.00 9.13
CA ALA A 90 -4.94 -0.35 8.62
C ALA A 90 -3.78 -1.13 9.26
N HIS A 91 -2.64 -0.46 9.49
CA HIS A 91 -1.51 -1.03 10.22
C HIS A 91 -1.88 -1.40 11.66
N GLN A 92 -2.60 -0.51 12.37
CA GLN A 92 -3.03 -0.75 13.76
C GLN A 92 -4.11 -1.84 13.89
N HIS A 93 -5.06 -1.91 12.95
CA HIS A 93 -6.12 -2.93 12.97
C HIS A 93 -5.57 -4.35 12.75
N LYS A 94 -4.56 -4.51 11.88
CA LYS A 94 -3.85 -5.80 11.74
C LYS A 94 -3.14 -6.24 13.03
N ALA A 95 -2.65 -5.30 13.84
CA ALA A 95 -2.00 -5.61 15.11
C ALA A 95 -3.02 -6.09 16.18
N LYS A 96 -4.23 -5.54 16.20
CA LYS A 96 -5.28 -5.89 17.18
C LYS A 96 -6.03 -7.19 16.85
N GLY A 97 -6.14 -7.57 15.57
CA GLY A 97 -6.76 -8.83 15.15
C GLY A 97 -6.00 -10.10 15.52
N LYS A 98 -4.72 -9.99 15.93
CA LYS A 98 -3.88 -11.12 16.36
C LYS A 98 -3.86 -11.36 17.87
N ALA A 99 -4.58 -10.56 18.65
CA ALA A 99 -4.64 -10.66 20.11
C ALA A 99 -5.86 -11.48 20.61
N LYS A 100 -6.52 -12.24 19.73
CA LYS A 100 -7.65 -13.11 20.05
C LYS A 100 -7.40 -14.53 19.58
#